data_AF-A0A3D0WY11-F1
#
_entry.id   AF-A0A3D0WY11-F1
#
_cell.length_a   1.000
_cell.length_b   1.000
_cell.length_c   1.000
_cell.angle_alpha   90.00
_cell.angle_beta   90.00
_cell.angle_gamma   90.00
#
_symmetry.space_group_name_H-M   'P 1'
#
loop_
_entity.id
_entity.type
_entity.pdbx_description
1 polymer ?
#
loop_
_entity_poly.entity_id
_entity_poly.type
_entity_poly.pdbx_seq_one_letter_code
_entity_poly.pdbx_strand_id
1 'polypeptide(L)'
;ETSVIIACSELGRIGEVNDSITAESFAAPGTFVVNGYTYKSFGNRPRPEYAVFVSGNDPEAARYASLLAISLSTIKQYYDEKYDRGNFIKNVILDNILPGDIYLKARELRFNTEISRVCLLIKITNKTDIS
;
A
#
# COMPACT_ATOMS: atom_id res chain seq x y z
N GLU A 1 8.61 9.89 10.44
CA GLU A 1 8.13 10.06 9.05
C GLU A 1 8.95 11.16 8.44
N THR A 2 9.81 10.80 7.50
CA THR A 2 10.67 11.75 6.81
C THR A 2 9.88 12.32 5.63
N SER A 3 9.69 13.64 5.55
CA SER A 3 9.01 14.33 4.43
C SER A 3 9.88 14.35 3.17
N VAL A 4 10.38 13.18 2.76
CA VAL A 4 11.34 13.02 1.66
C VAL A 4 10.59 12.95 0.33
N ILE A 5 11.06 13.73 -0.64
CA ILE A 5 10.57 13.68 -2.01
C ILE A 5 11.14 12.43 -2.69
N ILE A 6 10.26 11.47 -3.03
CA ILE A 6 10.66 10.23 -3.72
C ILE A 6 10.59 10.32 -5.24
N ALA A 7 9.76 11.23 -5.77
CA ALA A 7 9.58 11.45 -7.20
C ALA A 7 8.92 12.82 -7.45
N CYS A 8 9.40 13.56 -8.45
CA CYS A 8 8.77 14.78 -8.97
C CYS A 8 9.32 15.13 -10.36
N SER A 9 8.69 16.09 -11.03
CA SER A 9 9.14 16.61 -12.34
C SER A 9 10.50 17.29 -12.30
N GLU A 10 10.89 17.84 -11.14
CA GLU A 10 12.19 18.48 -10.91
C GLU A 10 13.15 17.46 -10.31
N LEU A 11 13.93 16.76 -11.16
CA LEU A 11 14.81 15.65 -10.71
C LEU A 11 15.77 16.04 -9.59
N GLY A 12 16.23 17.29 -9.55
CA GLY A 12 17.14 17.79 -8.51
C GLY A 12 16.56 17.78 -7.10
N ARG A 13 15.23 17.73 -6.96
CA ARG A 13 14.54 17.72 -5.66
C ARG A 13 14.31 16.32 -5.09
N ILE A 14 14.55 15.28 -5.89
CA ILE A 14 14.39 13.90 -5.42
C ILE A 14 15.45 13.62 -4.35
N GLY A 15 15.00 13.16 -3.19
CA GLY A 15 15.83 12.93 -2.01
C GLY A 15 15.86 14.10 -1.02
N GLU A 16 15.32 15.28 -1.37
CA GLU A 16 15.21 16.39 -0.44
C GLU A 16 14.16 16.12 0.64
N VAL A 17 14.43 16.61 1.86
CA VAL A 17 13.48 16.60 2.97
C VAL A 17 12.74 17.94 3.00
N ASN A 18 11.42 17.90 2.99
CA ASN A 18 10.59 19.09 3.11
C ASN A 18 10.13 19.28 4.57
N ASP A 19 10.89 20.08 5.32
CA ASP A 19 10.61 20.38 6.74
C ASP A 19 9.37 21.25 6.95
N SER A 20 8.81 21.85 5.87
CA SER A 20 7.62 22.71 5.97
C SER A 20 6.32 21.90 6.08
N ILE A 21 6.36 20.57 5.93
CA ILE A 21 5.20 19.70 6.03
C ILE A 21 5.15 19.09 7.44
N THR A 22 4.11 19.43 8.18
CA THR A 22 3.86 18.85 9.52
C THR A 22 2.98 17.61 9.43
N ALA A 23 3.04 16.74 10.44
CA ALA A 23 2.17 15.57 10.55
C ALA A 23 0.67 15.96 10.61
N GLU A 24 0.35 17.11 11.21
CA GLU A 24 -1.02 17.64 11.28
C GLU A 24 -1.54 18.03 9.89
N SER A 25 -0.71 18.71 9.09
CA SER A 25 -1.03 19.03 7.70
C SER A 25 -1.24 17.77 6.88
N PHE A 26 -0.44 16.72 7.13
CA PHE A 26 -0.54 15.43 6.45
C PHE A 26 -1.85 14.69 6.76
N ALA A 27 -2.34 14.79 7.99
CA ALA A 27 -3.60 14.17 8.42
C ALA A 27 -4.85 14.93 7.95
N ALA A 28 -4.69 16.13 7.38
CA ALA A 28 -5.82 16.95 6.95
C ALA A 28 -6.65 16.24 5.86
N PRO A 29 -7.99 16.22 5.97
CA PRO A 29 -8.85 15.51 5.01
C PRO A 29 -8.94 16.21 3.65
N GLY A 30 -8.54 17.48 3.54
CA GLY A 30 -8.61 18.34 2.35
C GLY A 30 -7.27 18.47 1.60
N THR A 31 -7.21 19.36 0.62
CA THR A 31 -5.93 19.88 0.11
C THR A 31 -5.42 20.98 1.04
N PHE A 32 -4.12 21.20 1.08
CA PHE A 32 -3.51 22.30 1.82
C PHE A 32 -2.35 22.92 1.03
N VAL A 33 -2.00 24.18 1.31
CA VAL A 33 -0.98 24.91 0.56
C VAL A 33 0.21 25.24 1.45
N VAL A 34 1.42 24.96 0.98
CA VAL A 34 2.68 25.29 1.65
C VAL A 34 3.69 25.78 0.61
N ASN A 35 4.29 26.95 0.83
CA ASN A 35 5.35 27.52 -0.02
C ASN A 35 5.01 27.54 -1.53
N GLY A 36 3.76 27.87 -1.87
CA GLY A 36 3.30 27.94 -3.26
C GLY A 36 2.99 26.58 -3.92
N TYR A 37 3.00 25.49 -3.16
CA TYR A 37 2.60 24.17 -3.62
C TYR A 37 1.32 23.71 -2.92
N THR A 38 0.41 23.11 -3.67
CA THR A 38 -0.80 22.47 -3.15
C THR A 38 -0.54 20.98 -2.95
N TYR A 39 -0.84 20.49 -1.75
CA TYR A 39 -0.63 19.13 -1.31
C TYR A 39 -1.93 18.39 -1.12
N LYS A 40 -1.88 17.06 -1.28
CA LYS A 40 -2.95 16.14 -0.91
C LYS A 40 -2.37 14.83 -0.40
N SER A 41 -2.73 14.45 0.82
CA SER A 41 -2.35 13.15 1.38
C SER A 41 -3.23 12.02 0.86
N PHE A 42 -2.66 10.82 0.77
CA PHE A 42 -3.33 9.57 0.40
C PHE A 42 -2.69 8.38 1.09
N GLY A 43 -3.38 7.24 1.10
CA GLY A 43 -2.98 6.04 1.83
C GLY A 43 -3.98 5.64 2.91
N ASN A 44 -3.57 4.78 3.83
CA ASN A 44 -4.45 4.23 4.85
C ASN A 44 -4.78 5.27 5.91
N ARG A 45 -6.05 5.37 6.28
CA ARG A 45 -6.50 6.21 7.40
C ARG A 45 -6.41 5.43 8.72
N PRO A 46 -6.13 6.09 9.86
CA PRO A 46 -6.09 7.54 10.07
C PRO A 46 -4.75 8.21 9.76
N ARG A 47 -3.71 7.44 9.41
CA ARG A 47 -2.35 7.94 9.24
C ARG A 47 -1.87 7.70 7.80
N PRO A 48 -2.19 8.63 6.87
CA PRO A 48 -1.77 8.47 5.49
C PRO A 48 -0.25 8.39 5.41
N GLU A 49 0.27 7.58 4.49
CA GLU A 49 1.71 7.34 4.35
C GLU A 49 2.36 8.22 3.28
N TYR A 50 1.57 8.79 2.37
CA TYR A 50 2.07 9.55 1.21
C TYR A 50 1.29 10.84 0.98
N ALA A 51 1.93 11.79 0.30
CA ALA A 51 1.27 12.98 -0.24
C ALA A 51 1.79 13.28 -1.64
N VAL A 52 0.92 13.82 -2.47
CA VAL A 52 1.27 14.44 -3.74
C VAL A 52 1.33 15.95 -3.57
N PHE A 53 2.12 16.61 -4.42
CA PHE A 53 2.19 18.06 -4.47
C PHE A 53 2.18 18.56 -5.91
N VAL A 54 1.54 19.71 -6.11
CA VAL A 54 1.42 20.38 -7.40
C VAL A 54 1.81 21.84 -7.20
N SER A 55 2.63 22.38 -8.10
CA SER A 55 2.97 23.81 -8.07
C SER A 55 1.72 24.65 -8.32
N GLY A 56 1.51 25.67 -7.51
CA GLY A 56 0.32 26.53 -7.55
C GLY A 56 -0.53 26.42 -6.29
N ASN A 57 -1.35 27.46 -6.07
CA ASN A 57 -2.30 27.58 -4.98
C ASN A 57 -3.72 27.91 -5.48
N ASP A 58 -3.95 27.72 -6.78
CA ASP A 58 -5.20 28.01 -7.45
C ASP A 58 -6.15 26.80 -7.44
N PRO A 59 -7.43 26.98 -7.82
CA PRO A 59 -8.40 25.88 -7.84
C PRO A 59 -8.00 24.72 -8.76
N GLU A 60 -7.25 24.99 -9.83
CA GLU A 60 -6.76 23.96 -10.74
C GLU A 60 -5.67 23.11 -10.08
N ALA A 61 -4.67 23.69 -9.40
CA ALA A 61 -3.68 22.93 -8.64
C ALA A 61 -4.34 22.03 -7.58
N ALA A 62 -5.39 22.51 -6.90
CA ALA A 62 -6.16 21.71 -5.95
C ALA A 62 -6.90 20.53 -6.60
N ARG A 63 -7.48 20.73 -7.79
CA ARG A 63 -8.10 19.66 -8.58
C ARG A 63 -7.09 18.62 -9.02
N TYR A 64 -5.94 19.04 -9.55
CA TYR A 64 -4.87 18.12 -9.96
C TYR A 64 -4.29 17.33 -8.79
N ALA A 65 -3.98 17.98 -7.67
CA ALA A 65 -3.49 17.29 -6.47
C ALA A 65 -4.51 16.25 -5.98
N SER A 66 -5.80 16.58 -6.00
CA SER A 66 -6.87 15.65 -5.62
C SER A 66 -6.97 14.46 -6.58
N LEU A 67 -6.92 14.70 -7.89
CA LEU A 67 -6.97 13.64 -8.90
C LEU A 67 -5.77 12.69 -8.76
N LEU A 68 -4.55 13.23 -8.65
CA LEU A 68 -3.33 12.46 -8.48
C LEU A 68 -3.35 11.61 -7.20
N ALA A 69 -3.81 12.18 -6.09
CA ALA A 69 -3.95 11.45 -4.84
C ALA A 69 -4.92 10.26 -4.98
N ILE A 70 -6.06 10.45 -5.66
CA ILE A 70 -7.01 9.36 -5.92
C ILE A 70 -6.37 8.29 -6.81
N SER A 71 -5.75 8.69 -7.92
CA SER A 71 -5.13 7.76 -8.88
C SER A 71 -4.00 6.95 -8.24
N LEU A 72 -3.13 7.57 -7.44
CA LEU A 72 -2.05 6.85 -6.76
C LEU A 72 -2.57 5.99 -5.61
N SER A 73 -3.62 6.42 -4.91
CA SER A 73 -4.26 5.59 -3.89
C SER A 73 -4.84 4.30 -4.46
N THR A 74 -5.50 4.37 -5.63
CA THR A 74 -6.08 3.18 -6.27
C THR A 74 -5.01 2.25 -6.81
N ILE A 75 -3.93 2.79 -7.40
CA ILE A 75 -2.77 2.00 -7.83
C ILE A 75 -2.14 1.30 -6.62
N LYS A 76 -1.90 2.04 -5.53
CA LYS A 76 -1.34 1.45 -4.30
C LYS A 76 -2.23 0.33 -3.77
N GLN A 77 -3.53 0.59 -3.61
CA GLN A 77 -4.48 -0.41 -3.13
C GLN A 77 -4.46 -1.67 -4.01
N TYR A 78 -4.49 -1.51 -5.33
CA TYR A 78 -4.43 -2.63 -6.26
C TYR A 78 -3.15 -3.47 -6.07
N TYR A 79 -1.99 -2.83 -5.91
CA TYR A 79 -0.74 -3.55 -5.66
C TYR A 79 -0.71 -4.19 -4.28
N ASP A 80 -1.18 -3.52 -3.24
CA ASP A 80 -1.26 -4.07 -1.88
C ASP A 80 -2.14 -5.34 -1.87
N GLU A 81 -3.31 -5.31 -2.50
CA GLU A 81 -4.22 -6.47 -2.59
C GLU A 81 -3.66 -7.58 -3.48
N LYS A 82 -3.15 -7.23 -4.67
CA LYS A 82 -2.58 -8.19 -5.63
C LYS A 82 -1.39 -8.96 -5.05
N TYR A 83 -0.61 -8.32 -4.18
CA TYR A 83 0.59 -8.89 -3.58
C TYR A 83 0.41 -9.30 -2.12
N ASP A 84 -0.82 -9.35 -1.60
CA ASP A 84 -1.12 -9.82 -0.25
C ASP A 84 -0.97 -11.34 -0.13
N ARG A 85 0.24 -11.74 0.28
CA ARG A 85 0.60 -13.13 0.56
C ARG A 85 -0.24 -13.76 1.68
N GLY A 86 -0.63 -12.98 2.68
CA GLY A 86 -1.42 -13.46 3.81
C GLY A 86 -2.84 -13.80 3.37
N ASN A 87 -3.46 -12.92 2.59
CA ASN A 87 -4.77 -13.17 1.99
C ASN A 87 -4.75 -14.36 1.01
N PHE A 88 -3.68 -14.53 0.23
CA PHE A 88 -3.51 -15.71 -0.61
C PHE A 88 -3.48 -17.00 0.21
N ILE A 89 -2.67 -17.07 1.26
CA ILE A 89 -2.58 -18.27 2.13
C ILE A 89 -3.94 -18.58 2.78
N LYS A 90 -4.66 -17.55 3.26
CA LYS A 90 -6.02 -17.72 3.81
C LYS A 90 -6.97 -18.34 2.79
N ASN A 91 -6.97 -17.85 1.55
CA ASN A 91 -7.84 -18.38 0.50
C ASN A 91 -7.47 -19.80 0.07
N VAL A 92 -6.20 -20.18 0.14
CA VAL A 92 -5.79 -21.58 -0.06
C VAL A 92 -6.33 -22.49 1.05
N ILE A 93 -6.22 -22.06 2.33
CA ILE A 93 -6.69 -22.86 3.48
C ILE A 93 -8.21 -23.01 3.48
N LEU A 94 -8.93 -22.00 3.01
CA LEU A 94 -10.40 -22.00 2.92
C LEU A 94 -10.94 -22.70 1.65
N ASP A 95 -10.08 -23.35 0.87
CA ASP A 95 -10.43 -23.99 -0.42
C ASP A 95 -11.07 -23.01 -1.45
N ASN A 96 -10.82 -21.71 -1.33
CA ASN A 96 -11.32 -20.67 -2.25
C ASN A 96 -10.49 -20.56 -3.54
N ILE A 97 -9.40 -21.31 -3.66
CA ILE A 97 -8.51 -21.34 -4.84
C ILE A 97 -8.44 -22.78 -5.35
N LEU A 98 -8.63 -22.97 -6.65
CA LEU A 98 -8.50 -24.30 -7.26
C LEU A 98 -7.06 -24.83 -7.12
N PRO A 99 -6.85 -26.12 -6.81
CA PRO A 99 -5.51 -26.67 -6.62
C PRO A 99 -4.54 -26.41 -7.78
N GLY A 100 -5.03 -26.41 -9.02
CA GLY A 100 -4.23 -26.10 -10.21
C GLY A 100 -3.74 -24.64 -10.29
N ASP A 101 -4.47 -23.70 -9.70
CA ASP A 101 -4.16 -22.27 -9.75
C ASP A 101 -3.18 -21.84 -8.64
N ILE A 102 -3.01 -22.66 -7.60
CA ILE A 102 -2.13 -22.36 -6.45
C ILE A 102 -0.71 -22.08 -6.92
N TYR A 103 -0.17 -22.90 -7.82
CA TYR A 103 1.21 -22.74 -8.28
C TYR A 103 1.42 -21.45 -9.09
N LEU A 104 0.48 -21.14 -9.99
CA LEU A 104 0.52 -19.92 -10.80
C LEU A 104 0.44 -18.67 -9.91
N LYS A 105 -0.51 -18.65 -8.97
CA LYS A 105 -0.66 -17.54 -8.01
C LYS A 105 0.53 -17.39 -7.08
N ALA A 106 1.07 -18.49 -6.56
CA ALA A 106 2.26 -18.46 -5.71
C ALA A 106 3.48 -17.85 -6.43
N ARG A 107 3.63 -18.14 -7.74
CA ARG A 107 4.68 -17.55 -8.57
C ARG A 107 4.47 -16.05 -8.79
N GLU A 108 3.24 -15.60 -9.05
CA GLU A 108 2.90 -14.16 -9.15
C GLU A 108 3.28 -13.41 -7.87
N LEU A 109 3.05 -14.03 -6.71
CA LEU A 109 3.37 -13.49 -5.38
C LEU A 109 4.85 -13.63 -4.99
N ARG A 110 5.68 -14.17 -5.88
CA ARG A 110 7.12 -14.39 -5.68
C ARG A 110 7.41 -15.25 -4.43
N PHE A 111 6.61 -16.28 -4.19
CA PHE A 111 6.99 -17.31 -3.22
C PHE A 111 8.20 -18.07 -3.76
N ASN A 112 9.21 -18.28 -2.91
CA ASN A 112 10.34 -19.11 -3.29
C ASN A 112 9.88 -20.58 -3.30
N THR A 113 9.83 -21.20 -4.47
CA THR A 113 9.37 -22.59 -4.62
C THR A 113 10.44 -23.58 -4.20
N GLU A 114 11.71 -23.27 -4.44
CA GLU A 114 12.86 -24.14 -4.21
C GLU A 114 13.46 -23.96 -2.81
N ILE A 115 12.64 -24.12 -1.78
CA ILE A 115 13.10 -24.15 -0.38
C ILE A 115 12.75 -25.49 0.26
N SER A 116 13.66 -25.98 1.11
CA SER A 116 13.38 -27.14 1.96
C SER A 116 12.22 -26.81 2.90
N ARG A 117 11.20 -27.67 2.91
CA ARG A 117 10.02 -27.55 3.77
C ARG A 117 9.85 -28.84 4.56
N VAL A 118 9.46 -28.72 5.82
CA VAL A 118 9.11 -29.85 6.68
C VAL A 118 7.60 -29.86 6.86
N CYS A 119 6.98 -31.03 6.71
CA CYS A 119 5.58 -31.24 7.05
C CYS A 119 5.51 -32.02 8.36
N LEU A 120 4.74 -31.52 9.33
CA LEU A 120 4.48 -32.20 10.58
C LEU A 120 3.12 -32.88 10.49
N LEU A 121 3.11 -34.22 10.45
CA LEU A 121 1.88 -34.99 10.55
C LEU A 121 1.54 -35.18 12.03
N ILE A 122 0.50 -34.48 12.50
CA ILE A 122 0.00 -34.63 13.87
C ILE A 122 -1.19 -35.59 13.85
N LYS A 123 -1.04 -36.75 14.51
CA LYS A 123 -2.15 -37.67 14.77
C LYS A 123 -2.66 -37.46 16.19
N ILE A 124 -3.90 -36.97 16.32
CA ILE A 124 -4.58 -36.91 17.61
C ILE A 124 -5.12 -38.31 17.92
N THR A 125 -4.56 -38.97 18.93
CA THR A 125 -4.93 -40.35 19.30
C THR A 125 -6.19 -40.44 20.16
N ASN A 126 -6.53 -39.36 20.88
CA ASN A 126 -7.69 -39.32 21.77
C ASN A 126 -8.71 -38.32 21.23
N LYS A 127 -9.79 -38.82 20.62
CA LYS A 127 -11.01 -38.04 20.40
C LYS A 127 -11.77 -38.00 21.73
N THR A 128 -11.81 -36.86 22.39
CA THR A 128 -13.06 -36.48 23.08
C THR A 128 -13.85 -35.69 22.05
N ASP A 129 -14.85 -36.34 21.44
CA ASP A 129 -15.86 -35.61 20.67
C ASP A 129 -16.49 -34.59 21.61
N ILE A 130 -16.36 -33.31 21.29
CA ILE A 130 -17.15 -32.24 21.92
C ILE A 130 -18.04 -31.71 20.81
N SER A 131 -19.35 -31.86 21.04
CA SER A 131 -20.46 -31.45 20.18
C SER A 131 -20.53 -29.95 19.97
#